data_AF-A0A534XIK2-F1
#
_entry.id   AF-A0A534XIK2-F1
#
_cell.length_a   1.000
_cell.length_b   1.000
_cell.length_c   1.000
_cell.angle_alpha   90.00
_cell.angle_beta   90.00
_cell.angle_gamma   90.00
#
_symmetry.space_group_name_H-M   'P 1'
#
loop_
_entity.id
_entity.type
_entity.pdbx_description
1 polymer ?
#
loop_
_entity_poly.entity_id
_entity_poly.type
_entity_poly.pdbx_seq_one_letter_code
_entity_poly.pdbx_strand_id
1 'polypeptide(L)'
;MAVEVKSVFDALRSLGWDVRSESDPAWTWPLARYANRVPGDYLDFLRSFAGCLRSDSRAWFLSRDHFSRSSGTSPYSWNQWEIDSLEAAGGDPEREREIRAFWNSTLPIALGIDGGYSYLGICLSDQRVVFGR
;
A
#
# COMPACT_ATOMS: atom_id res chain seq x y z
N MET A 1 14.44 18.42 3.01
CA MET A 1 15.07 17.59 4.06
C MET A 1 14.66 16.17 3.78
N ALA A 2 15.61 15.28 3.49
CA ALA A 2 15.31 13.85 3.34
C ALA A 2 14.97 13.32 4.74
N VAL A 3 13.78 12.73 4.89
CA VAL A 3 13.41 12.05 6.14
C VAL A 3 14.08 10.68 6.11
N GLU A 4 14.89 10.36 7.12
CA GLU A 4 15.53 9.06 7.21
C GLU A 4 14.49 7.99 7.57
N VAL A 5 14.54 6.82 6.91
CA VAL A 5 13.59 5.72 7.16
C VAL A 5 13.53 5.30 8.63
N LYS A 6 14.67 5.35 9.34
CA LYS A 6 14.73 5.11 10.78
C LYS A 6 13.83 6.06 11.57
N SER A 7 13.87 7.36 11.24
CA SER A 7 13.03 8.37 11.89
C SER A 7 11.52 8.14 11.63
N VAL A 8 11.16 7.62 10.46
CA VAL A 8 9.78 7.23 10.14
C VAL A 8 9.32 6.06 11.01
N PHE A 9 10.15 5.02 11.16
CA PHE A 9 9.79 3.87 12.00
C PHE A 9 9.67 4.23 13.48
N ASP A 10 10.54 5.09 13.99
CA ASP A 10 10.45 5.57 15.37
C ASP A 10 9.17 6.39 15.59
N ALA A 11 8.81 7.26 14.64
CA ALA A 11 7.54 7.99 14.67
C ALA A 11 6.33 7.03 14.65
N LEU A 12 6.32 6.04 13.75
CA LEU A 12 5.25 5.04 13.68
C LEU A 12 5.12 4.26 15.00
N ARG A 13 6.23 3.81 15.59
CA ARG A 13 6.22 3.13 16.89
C ARG A 13 5.66 4.01 18.00
N SER A 14 6.01 5.29 18.03
CA SER A 14 5.47 6.25 19.01
C SER A 14 3.95 6.47 18.85
N LEU A 15 3.41 6.23 17.65
CA LEU A 15 1.99 6.30 17.32
C LEU A 15 1.25 4.97 17.53
N GLY A 16 1.89 3.97 18.14
CA GLY A 16 1.28 2.66 18.41
C GLY A 16 1.30 1.69 17.23
N TRP A 17 2.25 1.84 16.30
CA TRP A 17 2.47 0.85 15.25
C TRP A 17 3.54 -0.15 15.65
N ASP A 18 3.27 -1.43 15.42
CA ASP A 18 4.26 -2.49 15.45
C ASP A 18 4.98 -2.54 14.09
N VAL A 19 6.22 -2.06 14.07
CA VAL A 19 7.08 -2.00 12.89
C VAL A 19 8.15 -3.08 12.98
N ARG A 20 8.03 -4.09 12.12
CA ARG A 20 9.04 -5.13 11.90
C ARG A 20 10.02 -4.68 10.83
N SER A 21 11.11 -4.03 11.27
CA SER A 21 12.19 -3.56 10.40
C SER A 21 12.99 -4.75 9.87
N GLU A 22 13.20 -4.78 8.56
CA GLU A 22 13.98 -5.80 7.88
C GLU A 22 14.40 -5.22 6.54
N SER A 23 15.71 -5.19 6.29
CA SER A 23 16.25 -4.63 5.06
C SER A 23 16.39 -5.69 3.99
N ASP A 24 15.91 -5.38 2.79
CA ASP A 24 16.10 -6.20 1.59
C ASP A 24 16.39 -5.27 0.40
N PRO A 25 17.65 -4.84 0.24
CA PRO A 25 18.04 -3.94 -0.84
C PRO A 25 17.98 -4.63 -2.22
N ALA A 26 17.95 -5.96 -2.27
CA ALA A 26 17.87 -6.73 -3.51
C ALA A 26 16.43 -6.82 -4.03
N TRP A 27 15.42 -6.52 -3.21
CA TRP A 27 14.03 -6.55 -3.63
C TRP A 27 13.75 -5.53 -4.76
N THR A 28 13.05 -6.02 -5.78
CA THR A 28 12.64 -5.24 -6.95
C THR A 28 11.13 -5.19 -7.07
N TRP A 29 10.61 -4.06 -7.55
CA TRP A 29 9.20 -3.87 -7.78
C TRP A 29 8.61 -4.92 -8.76
N PRO A 30 7.61 -5.73 -8.35
CA PRO A 30 7.16 -6.86 -9.15
C PRO A 30 5.97 -6.53 -10.09
N LEU A 31 5.32 -5.38 -9.92
CA LEU A 31 4.06 -5.07 -10.62
C LEU A 31 4.28 -4.19 -11.84
N ALA A 32 4.17 -4.80 -13.02
CA ALA A 32 4.19 -4.10 -14.31
C ALA A 32 3.14 -2.96 -14.39
N ARG A 33 2.02 -3.09 -13.67
CA ARG A 33 0.98 -2.04 -13.57
C ARG A 33 1.58 -0.69 -13.20
N TYR A 34 2.51 -0.65 -12.26
CA TYR A 34 3.02 0.61 -11.68
C TYR A 34 4.48 0.92 -12.03
N ALA A 35 5.27 -0.10 -12.39
CA ALA A 35 6.62 -0.02 -12.96
C ALA A 35 7.43 1.26 -12.63
N ASN A 36 7.93 1.96 -13.65
CA ASN A 36 8.77 3.16 -13.55
C ASN A 36 8.09 4.41 -12.95
N ARG A 37 6.85 4.29 -12.47
CA ARG A 37 6.08 5.38 -11.86
C ARG A 37 6.15 5.38 -10.33
N VAL A 38 6.65 4.31 -9.73
CA VAL A 38 6.79 4.21 -8.27
C VAL A 38 7.92 5.14 -7.80
N PRO A 39 7.68 6.04 -6.83
CA PRO A 39 8.71 6.94 -6.31
C PRO A 39 9.89 6.18 -5.69
N GLY A 40 11.12 6.65 -5.94
CA GLY A 40 12.35 6.04 -5.42
C GLY A 40 12.36 5.94 -3.88
N ASP A 41 12.03 7.04 -3.20
CA ASP A 41 11.96 7.08 -1.74
C ASP A 41 10.94 6.08 -1.16
N TYR A 42 9.85 5.79 -1.89
CA TYR A 42 8.89 4.77 -1.49
C TYR A 42 9.42 3.36 -1.71
N LEU A 43 10.21 3.12 -2.76
CA LEU A 43 10.91 1.83 -2.93
C LEU A 43 11.91 1.60 -1.80
N ASP A 44 12.66 2.62 -1.40
CA ASP A 44 13.60 2.52 -0.28
C ASP A 44 12.89 2.29 1.05
N PHE A 45 11.73 2.94 1.25
CA PHE A 45 10.84 2.64 2.37
C PHE A 45 10.39 1.17 2.36
N LEU A 46 9.87 0.65 1.25
CA LEU A 46 9.44 -0.75 1.13
C LEU A 46 10.57 -1.76 1.39
N ARG A 47 11.79 -1.45 0.97
CA ARG A 47 12.98 -2.29 1.21
C ARG A 47 13.42 -2.33 2.66
N SER A 48 12.85 -1.49 3.54
CA SER A 48 13.35 -1.30 4.91
C SER A 48 12.50 -1.99 5.98
N PHE A 49 11.35 -2.58 5.63
CA PHE A 49 10.50 -3.32 6.58
C PHE A 49 9.93 -4.61 5.98
N ALA A 50 9.56 -5.53 6.86
CA ALA A 50 8.82 -6.75 6.53
C ALA A 50 7.32 -6.62 6.85
N GLY A 51 6.97 -5.85 7.89
CA GLY A 51 5.58 -5.56 8.23
C GLY A 51 5.43 -4.32 9.12
N CYS A 52 4.28 -3.67 9.02
CA CYS A 52 3.93 -2.49 9.82
C CYS A 52 2.42 -2.51 10.07
N LEU A 53 2.04 -2.84 11.31
CA LEU A 53 0.67 -3.09 11.73
C LEU A 53 0.33 -2.17 12.91
N ARG A 54 -0.82 -1.50 12.87
CA ARG A 54 -1.31 -0.72 13.99
C ARG A 54 -1.67 -1.65 15.15
N SER A 55 -1.45 -1.22 16.39
CA SER A 55 -1.62 -2.07 17.60
C SER A 55 -3.00 -2.72 17.75
N ASP A 56 -4.04 -2.14 17.17
CA ASP A 56 -5.41 -2.68 17.17
C ASP A 56 -5.68 -3.66 16.03
N SER A 57 -4.69 -3.94 15.18
CA SER A 57 -4.79 -4.75 13.96
C SER A 57 -5.82 -4.25 12.94
N ARG A 58 -6.20 -2.97 13.00
CA ARG A 58 -7.21 -2.37 12.10
C ARG A 58 -6.63 -1.53 10.96
N ALA A 59 -5.31 -1.36 10.91
CA ALA A 59 -4.61 -0.72 9.81
C ALA A 59 -3.21 -1.27 9.63
N TRP A 60 -2.73 -1.39 8.40
CA TRP A 60 -1.40 -1.88 8.07
C TRP A 60 -0.85 -1.19 6.82
N PHE A 61 0.47 -1.02 6.76
CA PHE A 61 1.14 -0.68 5.50
C PHE A 61 1.33 -1.94 4.65
N LEU A 62 1.16 -1.79 3.34
CA LEU A 62 1.44 -2.83 2.38
C LEU A 62 2.96 -3.02 2.27
N SER A 63 3.43 -4.19 2.66
CA SER A 63 4.84 -4.59 2.57
C SER A 63 5.17 -5.25 1.23
N ARG A 64 6.46 -5.55 1.01
CA ARG A 64 6.98 -6.33 -0.12
C ARG A 64 6.19 -7.61 -0.39
N ASP A 65 5.77 -8.32 0.66
CA ASP A 65 5.01 -9.56 0.56
C ASP A 65 3.62 -9.35 -0.05
N HIS A 66 2.99 -8.21 0.20
CA HIS A 66 1.66 -7.90 -0.34
C HIS A 66 1.72 -7.67 -1.86
N PHE A 67 2.84 -7.16 -2.37
CA PHE A 67 3.06 -6.89 -3.80
C PHE A 67 3.67 -8.08 -4.55
N SER A 68 4.43 -8.92 -3.85
CA SER A 68 5.02 -10.13 -4.42
C SER A 68 3.93 -11.17 -4.65
N ARG A 69 3.81 -11.72 -5.86
CA ARG A 69 2.84 -12.79 -6.19
C ARG A 69 3.10 -14.12 -5.45
N SER A 70 4.00 -14.14 -4.49
CA SER A 70 4.50 -15.33 -3.82
C SER A 70 3.92 -15.44 -2.41
N SER A 71 3.15 -16.52 -2.22
CA SER A 71 2.87 -17.22 -0.96
C SER A 71 2.08 -16.46 0.11
N GLY A 72 0.75 -16.56 0.05
CA GLY A 72 -0.12 -17.17 1.09
C GLY A 72 -0.03 -16.75 2.57
N THR A 73 0.79 -15.79 2.97
CA THR A 73 0.96 -15.38 4.37
C THR A 73 0.14 -14.15 4.74
N SER A 74 -0.18 -13.27 3.79
CA SER A 74 -1.10 -12.15 4.03
C SER A 74 -2.51 -12.48 3.55
N PRO A 75 -3.54 -12.28 4.40
CA PRO A 75 -4.94 -12.49 4.00
C PRO A 75 -5.41 -11.48 2.95
N TYR A 76 -4.65 -10.41 2.70
CA TYR A 76 -5.03 -9.34 1.78
C TYR A 76 -3.94 -9.13 0.72
N SER A 77 -4.34 -9.13 -0.56
CA SER A 77 -3.46 -8.72 -1.64
C SER A 77 -3.37 -7.19 -1.71
N TRP A 78 -2.32 -6.67 -2.36
CA TRP A 78 -2.16 -5.23 -2.59
C TRP A 78 -3.37 -4.57 -3.29
N ASN A 79 -4.13 -5.34 -4.08
CA ASN A 79 -5.28 -4.86 -4.84
C ASN A 79 -6.63 -5.26 -4.23
N GLN A 80 -6.68 -5.66 -2.96
CA GLN A 80 -7.93 -6.11 -2.34
C GLN A 80 -9.07 -5.09 -2.52
N TRP A 81 -8.79 -3.80 -2.31
CA TRP A 81 -9.82 -2.77 -2.46
C TRP A 81 -10.28 -2.53 -3.89
N GLU A 82 -9.43 -2.78 -4.88
CA GLU A 82 -9.89 -2.78 -6.28
C GLU A 82 -10.85 -3.96 -6.52
N ILE A 83 -10.50 -5.15 -6.02
CA ILE A 83 -11.33 -6.36 -6.16
C ILE A 83 -12.70 -6.13 -5.54
N ASP A 84 -12.75 -5.68 -4.28
CA ASP A 84 -14.00 -5.46 -3.55
C ASP A 84 -14.84 -4.34 -4.20
N SER A 85 -14.20 -3.30 -4.71
CA SER A 85 -14.91 -2.22 -5.44
C SER A 85 -15.52 -2.71 -6.75
N LEU A 86 -14.81 -3.58 -7.49
CA LEU A 86 -15.31 -4.16 -8.73
C LEU A 86 -16.47 -5.13 -8.47
N GLU A 87 -16.41 -5.91 -7.41
CA GLU A 87 -17.53 -6.76 -6.98
C GLU A 87 -18.77 -5.91 -6.65
N ALA A 88 -18.59 -4.83 -5.89
CA ALA A 88 -19.66 -3.89 -5.55
C ALA A 88 -20.24 -3.14 -6.77
N ALA A 89 -19.48 -3.01 -7.86
CA ALA A 89 -19.96 -2.42 -9.10
C ALA A 89 -21.01 -3.32 -9.80
N GLY A 90 -21.08 -4.61 -9.46
CA GLY A 90 -22.14 -5.51 -9.93
C GLY A 90 -22.19 -5.70 -11.45
N GLY A 91 -21.04 -5.54 -12.13
CA GLY A 91 -20.94 -5.65 -13.59
C GLY A 91 -21.30 -4.38 -14.37
N ASP A 92 -21.50 -3.24 -13.71
CA ASP A 92 -21.67 -1.94 -14.37
C ASP A 92 -20.37 -1.52 -15.08
N PRO A 93 -20.35 -1.48 -16.43
CA PRO A 93 -19.11 -1.24 -17.18
C PRO A 93 -18.53 0.16 -16.97
N GLU A 94 -19.36 1.18 -16.72
CA GLU A 94 -18.88 2.55 -16.50
C GLU A 94 -18.20 2.64 -15.14
N ARG A 95 -18.84 2.10 -14.10
CA ARG A 95 -18.27 2.05 -12.75
C ARG A 95 -17.00 1.22 -12.70
N GLU A 96 -16.99 0.04 -13.30
CA GLU A 96 -15.77 -0.79 -13.35
C GLU A 96 -14.61 -0.07 -14.04
N ARG A 97 -14.90 0.67 -15.12
CA ARG A 97 -13.89 1.46 -15.83
C ARG A 97 -13.32 2.57 -14.94
N GLU A 98 -14.17 3.29 -14.21
CA GLU A 98 -13.76 4.33 -13.27
C GLU A 98 -12.88 3.77 -12.15
N ILE A 99 -13.28 2.64 -11.55
CA ILE A 99 -12.52 1.95 -10.50
C ILE A 99 -11.13 1.57 -11.00
N ARG A 100 -11.04 0.92 -12.18
CA ARG A 100 -9.75 0.53 -12.77
C ARG A 100 -8.91 1.75 -13.11
N ALA A 101 -9.50 2.81 -13.65
CA ALA A 101 -8.79 4.05 -13.99
C ALA A 101 -8.20 4.72 -12.74
N PHE A 102 -8.95 4.75 -11.65
CA PHE A 102 -8.48 5.23 -10.36
C PHE A 102 -7.27 4.42 -9.89
N TRP A 103 -7.41 3.10 -9.76
CA TRP A 103 -6.32 2.25 -9.26
C TRP A 103 -5.15 2.13 -10.25
N ASN A 104 -5.31 2.42 -11.54
CA ASN A 104 -4.19 2.54 -12.49
C ASN A 104 -3.32 3.79 -12.24
N SER A 105 -3.90 4.79 -11.58
CA SER A 105 -3.28 6.08 -11.28
C SER A 105 -2.89 6.22 -9.81
N THR A 106 -3.47 5.40 -8.93
CA THR A 106 -3.23 5.40 -7.49
C THR A 106 -2.63 4.08 -7.04
N LEU A 107 -1.42 4.11 -6.49
CA LEU A 107 -0.77 2.96 -5.88
C LEU A 107 -1.17 2.87 -4.40
N PRO A 108 -1.89 1.83 -3.93
CA PRO A 108 -2.16 1.67 -2.51
C PRO A 108 -0.86 1.42 -1.73
N ILE A 109 -0.75 2.03 -0.55
CA ILE A 109 0.43 1.90 0.34
C ILE A 109 0.07 1.49 1.77
N ALA A 110 -1.17 1.73 2.19
CA ALA A 110 -1.70 1.25 3.46
C ALA A 110 -3.21 1.02 3.36
N LEU A 111 -3.72 0.09 4.15
CA LEU A 111 -5.14 -0.25 4.24
C LEU A 111 -5.60 -0.17 5.69
N GLY A 112 -6.89 0.08 5.89
CA GLY A 112 -7.52 0.05 7.20
C GLY A 112 -9.00 -0.32 7.14
N ILE A 113 -9.50 -0.87 8.24
CA ILE A 113 -10.88 -1.36 8.40
C ILE A 113 -11.63 -0.63 9.52
N ASP A 114 -11.15 0.57 9.88
CA ASP A 114 -11.67 1.32 11.01
C ASP A 114 -12.94 2.12 10.65
N GLY A 115 -14.11 1.66 11.09
CA GLY A 115 -15.39 2.31 10.76
C GLY A 115 -15.75 2.22 9.27
N GLY A 116 -15.18 1.25 8.56
CA GLY A 116 -15.28 1.07 7.12
C GLY A 116 -13.92 0.85 6.47
N TYR A 117 -13.92 0.52 5.19
CA TYR A 117 -12.71 0.36 4.41
C TYR A 117 -12.06 1.70 4.17
N SER A 118 -10.74 1.77 4.31
CA SER A 118 -9.97 2.98 4.04
C SER A 118 -8.59 2.63 3.50
N TYR A 119 -7.98 3.59 2.82
CA TYR A 119 -6.65 3.43 2.27
C TYR A 119 -5.84 4.72 2.29
N LEU A 120 -4.52 4.53 2.30
CA LEU A 120 -3.58 5.53 1.79
C LEU A 120 -3.06 5.05 0.44
N GLY A 121 -2.96 5.96 -0.51
CA GLY A 121 -2.38 5.69 -1.82
C GLY A 121 -1.47 6.82 -2.28
N ILE A 122 -0.56 6.51 -3.20
CA ILE A 122 0.25 7.49 -3.91
C ILE A 122 -0.37 7.71 -5.29
N CYS A 123 -0.80 8.93 -5.57
CA CYS A 123 -1.17 9.35 -6.91
C CYS A 123 0.10 9.41 -7.77
N LEU A 124 0.20 8.57 -8.79
CA LEU A 124 1.41 8.40 -9.58
C LEU A 124 1.66 9.54 -10.57
N SER A 125 0.65 10.40 -10.82
CA SER A 125 0.78 11.54 -11.73
C SER A 125 1.52 12.72 -11.10
N ASP A 126 1.38 12.91 -9.78
CA ASP A 126 1.90 14.07 -9.04
C ASP A 126 2.57 13.69 -7.71
N GLN A 127 2.67 12.39 -7.43
CA GLN A 127 3.28 11.79 -6.24
C GLN A 127 2.65 12.21 -4.92
N ARG A 128 1.43 12.75 -4.94
CA ARG A 128 0.70 13.11 -3.71
C ARG A 128 0.18 11.86 -3.02
N VAL A 129 0.28 11.84 -1.69
CA VAL A 129 -0.42 10.85 -0.87
C VAL A 129 -1.89 11.26 -0.76
N VAL A 130 -2.78 10.33 -1.09
CA VAL A 130 -4.23 10.48 -0.99
C VAL A 130 -4.79 9.53 0.06
N PHE A 131 -5.85 9.97 0.73
CA PHE A 131 -6.63 9.16 1.66
C PHE A 131 -8.04 8.97 1.10
N GLY A 132 -8.59 7.77 1.22
CA GLY A 132 -9.97 7.45 0.86
C GLY A 132 -10.63 6.53 1.87
N ARG A 133 -11.96 6.60 1.95
CA ARG A 133 -12.85 5.75 2.75
C ARG A 133 -14.16 5.57 1.99
#